data_AF-A0A7Z6M9N5-F1
#
_entry.id   AF-A0A7Z6M9N5-F1
#
_cell.length_a   1.000
_cell.length_b   1.000
_cell.length_c   1.000
_cell.angle_alpha   90.00
_cell.angle_beta   90.00
_cell.angle_gamma   90.00
#
_symmetry.space_group_name_H-M   'P 1'
#
loop_
_entity.id
_entity.type
_entity.pdbx_description
1 polymer ?
#
loop_
_entity_poly.entity_id
_entity_poly.type
_entity_poly.pdbx_seq_one_letter_code
_entity_poly.pdbx_strand_id
1 'polypeptide(L)'
;VGKYFSFLPGDPVIWTYLAAVTQIVCPIGLATGVLARLSSLGLLSTMVFALYFHFIDTGLEGFPFAVVENHNYIFELSAIYAAISFYFLCAGPGRLSLFRKSNKITYYPKGS
;
A
#
# COMPACT_ATOMS: atom_id res chain seq x y z
N VAL A 1 14.45 -11.43 1.95
CA VAL A 1 13.87 -11.53 3.31
C VAL A 1 14.85 -12.10 4.33
N GLY A 2 15.41 -13.30 4.15
CA GLY A 2 16.20 -13.97 5.21
C GLY A 2 17.42 -13.23 5.75
N LYS A 3 18.09 -12.40 4.94
CA LYS A 3 19.25 -11.61 5.37
C LYS A 3 18.87 -10.33 6.14
N TYR A 4 17.76 -9.69 5.78
CA TYR A 4 17.38 -8.35 6.26
C TYR A 4 16.23 -8.38 7.28
N PHE A 5 15.54 -9.51 7.42
CA PHE A 5 14.37 -9.69 8.28
C PHE A 5 14.48 -10.95 9.15
N SER A 6 15.63 -11.15 9.77
CA SER A 6 15.90 -12.31 10.65
C SER A 6 15.03 -12.33 11.91
N PHE A 7 14.36 -11.21 12.24
CA PHE A 7 13.42 -11.11 13.37
C PHE A 7 12.04 -11.72 13.07
N LEU A 8 11.72 -12.01 11.80
CA LEU A 8 10.44 -12.62 11.45
C LEU A 8 10.45 -14.11 11.82
N PRO A 9 9.42 -14.62 12.50
CA PRO A 9 9.36 -16.02 12.88
C PRO A 9 9.15 -16.92 11.65
N GLY A 10 9.76 -18.11 11.68
CA GLY A 10 9.62 -19.13 10.64
C GLY A 10 10.55 -18.96 9.45
N ASP A 11 10.27 -19.68 8.36
CA ASP A 11 11.10 -19.66 7.15
C ASP A 11 10.91 -18.33 6.38
N PRO A 12 11.99 -17.59 6.08
CA PRO A 12 11.93 -16.35 5.29
C PRO A 12 11.27 -16.49 3.91
N VAL A 13 11.25 -17.70 3.35
CA VAL A 13 10.58 -18.00 2.08
C VAL A 13 9.07 -17.79 2.19
N ILE A 14 8.47 -18.15 3.33
CA ILE A 14 7.02 -17.98 3.57
C ILE A 14 6.64 -16.51 3.48
N TRP A 15 7.43 -15.62 4.08
CA TRP A 15 7.20 -14.18 4.04
C TRP A 15 7.36 -13.59 2.64
N THR A 16 8.25 -14.16 1.83
CA THR A 16 8.42 -13.77 0.42
C THR A 16 7.17 -14.14 -0.39
N TYR A 17 6.65 -15.35 -0.23
CA TYR A 17 5.42 -15.76 -0.88
C TYR A 17 4.20 -14.97 -0.38
N LEU A 18 4.13 -14.68 0.91
CA LEU A 18 3.07 -13.86 1.48
C LEU A 18 3.07 -12.46 0.86
N ALA A 19 4.24 -11.82 0.77
CA ALA A 19 4.39 -10.52 0.11
C ALA A 19 3.94 -10.59 -1.36
N ALA A 20 4.37 -11.61 -2.11
CA ALA A 20 3.97 -11.79 -3.50
C ALA A 20 2.44 -11.95 -3.67
N VAL A 21 1.80 -12.75 -2.81
CA VAL A 21 0.34 -12.93 -2.82
C VAL A 21 -0.36 -11.60 -2.51
N THR A 22 0.10 -10.85 -1.50
CA THR A 22 -0.51 -9.55 -1.19
C THR A 22 -0.36 -8.54 -2.33
N GLN A 23 0.76 -8.55 -3.05
CA GLN A 23 0.97 -7.68 -4.21
C GLN A 23 0.11 -8.04 -5.43
N ILE A 24 -0.50 -9.23 -5.47
CA ILE A 24 -1.43 -9.63 -6.55
C ILE A 24 -2.89 -9.46 -6.10
N VAL A 25 -3.23 -9.93 -4.90
CA VAL A 25 -4.62 -9.96 -4.41
C VAL A 25 -5.09 -8.58 -3.98
N CYS A 26 -4.25 -7.82 -3.27
CA CYS A 26 -4.66 -6.52 -2.72
C CYS A 26 -4.93 -5.44 -3.77
N PRO A 27 -4.18 -5.33 -4.90
CA PRO A 27 -4.54 -4.38 -5.96
C PRO A 27 -5.89 -4.69 -6.59
N ILE A 28 -6.23 -5.98 -6.78
CA ILE A 28 -7.52 -6.40 -7.33
C ILE A 28 -8.65 -6.02 -6.35
N GLY A 29 -8.46 -6.30 -5.05
CA GLY A 29 -9.39 -5.89 -4.00
C GLY A 29 -9.56 -4.38 -3.92
N LEU A 30 -8.45 -3.62 -4.00
CA LEU A 30 -8.49 -2.16 -3.99
C LEU A 30 -9.18 -1.59 -5.24
N ALA A 31 -8.89 -2.11 -6.43
CA ALA A 31 -9.47 -1.67 -7.70
C ALA A 31 -10.99 -1.90 -7.75
N THR A 32 -11.45 -3.04 -7.24
CA THR A 32 -12.89 -3.35 -7.13
C THR A 32 -13.57 -2.66 -5.95
N GLY A 33 -12.78 -2.07 -5.04
CA GLY A 33 -13.25 -1.47 -3.79
C GLY A 33 -13.72 -2.50 -2.74
N VAL A 34 -13.47 -3.79 -2.94
CA VAL A 34 -13.80 -4.87 -2.01
C VAL A 34 -12.75 -4.91 -0.91
N LEU A 35 -13.19 -4.76 0.34
CA LEU A 35 -12.31 -4.68 1.51
C LEU A 35 -11.17 -3.66 1.31
N ALA A 36 -11.47 -2.52 0.67
CA ALA A 36 -10.47 -1.54 0.23
C ALA A 36 -9.47 -1.13 1.34
N ARG A 37 -9.93 -1.03 2.60
CA ARG A 37 -9.07 -0.74 3.76
C ARG A 37 -8.10 -1.89 4.10
N LEU A 38 -8.55 -3.14 4.05
CA LEU A 38 -7.66 -4.29 4.29
C LEU A 38 -6.68 -4.47 3.12
N SER A 39 -7.16 -4.29 1.89
CA SER A 39 -6.33 -4.34 0.69
C SER A 39 -5.24 -3.26 0.71
N SER A 40 -5.59 -2.02 1.05
CA SER A 40 -4.61 -0.93 1.19
C SER A 40 -3.66 -1.13 2.37
N LEU A 41 -4.10 -1.72 3.48
CA LEU A 41 -3.23 -2.08 4.59
C LEU A 41 -2.19 -3.14 4.18
N GLY A 42 -2.60 -4.16 3.42
CA GLY A 42 -1.69 -5.17 2.89
C GLY A 42 -0.63 -4.57 1.97
N LEU A 43 -1.05 -3.71 1.03
CA LEU A 43 -0.12 -2.99 0.14
C LEU A 43 0.83 -2.09 0.93
N LEU A 44 0.30 -1.31 1.89
CA LEU A 44 1.10 -0.45 2.75
C LEU A 44 2.16 -1.26 3.50
N SER A 45 1.79 -2.41 4.08
CA SER A 45 2.72 -3.28 4.80
C SER A 45 3.88 -3.71 3.91
N THR A 46 3.62 -4.17 2.68
CA THR A 46 4.70 -4.57 1.75
C THR A 46 5.61 -3.41 1.37
N MET A 47 5.07 -2.21 1.19
CA MET A 47 5.86 -1.03 0.85
C MET A 47 6.69 -0.51 2.02
N VAL A 48 6.18 -0.61 3.25
CA VAL A 48 6.96 -0.29 4.47
C VAL A 48 8.12 -1.27 4.65
N PHE A 49 7.91 -2.57 4.42
CA PHE A 49 9.00 -3.54 4.41
C PHE A 49 10.02 -3.25 3.30
N ALA A 50 9.57 -2.85 2.11
CA ALA A 50 10.46 -2.46 1.02
C ALA A 50 11.29 -1.20 1.36
N LEU A 51 10.67 -0.17 1.95
CA LEU A 51 11.38 1.02 2.43
C LEU A 51 12.44 0.68 3.48
N TYR A 52 12.09 -0.18 4.44
CA TYR A 52 13.03 -0.64 5.45
C TYR A 52 14.22 -1.38 4.82
N PHE A 53 13.95 -2.24 3.84
CA PHE A 53 15.00 -2.93 3.09
C PHE A 53 15.92 -1.93 2.37
N HIS A 54 15.38 -0.95 1.64
CA HIS A 54 16.18 0.06 0.94
C HIS A 54 16.99 0.94 1.90
N PHE A 55 16.43 1.33 3.04
CA PHE A 55 17.18 2.10 4.03
C PHE A 55 18.34 1.33 4.68
N ILE A 56 18.25 0.00 4.78
CA ILE A 56 19.38 -0.81 5.27
C ILE A 56 20.41 -1.05 4.16
N ASP A 57 19.95 -1.31 2.93
CA ASP A 57 20.81 -1.73 1.85
C ASP A 57 21.60 -0.55 1.24
N THR A 58 20.91 0.56 0.93
CA THR A 58 21.51 1.73 0.27
C THR A 58 21.43 3.01 1.08
N GLY A 59 20.61 3.04 2.15
CA GLY A 59 20.45 4.21 3.01
C GLY A 59 19.63 5.30 2.34
N LEU A 60 19.96 6.55 2.62
CA LEU A 60 19.28 7.71 2.03
C LEU A 60 19.92 8.18 0.72
N GLU A 61 20.99 7.53 0.24
CA GLU A 61 21.68 7.86 -1.02
C GLU A 61 22.04 9.36 -1.18
N GLY A 62 22.16 10.09 -0.06
CA GLY A 62 22.44 11.52 -0.03
C GLY A 62 21.24 12.44 -0.33
N PHE A 63 20.02 11.93 -0.22
CA PHE A 63 18.77 12.70 -0.32
C PHE A 63 18.76 13.90 0.65
N PRO A 64 18.27 15.09 0.23
CA PRO A 64 17.62 15.41 -1.04
C PRO A 64 18.55 16.00 -2.13
N PHE A 65 19.84 16.21 -1.83
CA PHE A 65 20.73 17.02 -2.68
C PHE A 65 21.72 16.21 -3.53
N ALA A 66 21.78 14.89 -3.36
CA ALA A 66 22.68 14.05 -4.13
C ALA A 66 22.20 13.83 -5.57
N VAL A 67 23.16 13.80 -6.49
CA VAL A 67 22.94 13.35 -7.87
C VAL A 67 23.26 11.87 -7.91
N VAL A 68 22.23 11.03 -7.87
CA VAL A 68 22.36 9.57 -7.94
C VAL A 68 22.57 9.16 -9.40
N GLU A 69 23.50 8.24 -9.66
CA GLU A 69 23.81 7.75 -11.01
C GLU A 69 22.58 7.14 -11.71
N ASN A 70 21.69 6.53 -10.94
CA ASN A 70 20.44 5.95 -11.43
C ASN A 70 19.31 6.98 -11.67
N HIS A 71 19.62 8.29 -11.58
CA HIS A 71 18.68 9.41 -11.76
C HIS A 71 17.44 9.42 -10.85
N ASN A 72 17.32 8.45 -9.94
CA ASN A 72 16.25 8.34 -8.97
C ASN A 72 16.80 7.66 -7.72
N TYR A 73 16.31 8.08 -6.55
CA TYR A 73 16.60 7.40 -5.30
C TYR A 73 15.83 6.08 -5.25
N ILE A 74 16.49 4.99 -4.88
CA ILE A 74 15.90 3.65 -4.99
C ILE A 74 14.65 3.50 -4.10
N PHE A 75 14.63 4.16 -2.94
CA PHE A 75 13.51 4.11 -2.00
C PHE A 75 12.28 4.91 -2.46
N GLU A 76 12.38 5.82 -3.43
CA GLU A 76 11.27 6.71 -3.84
C GLU A 76 10.06 5.93 -4.35
N LEU A 77 10.30 4.89 -5.15
CA LEU A 77 9.22 4.07 -5.70
C LEU A 77 8.39 3.42 -4.58
N SER A 78 9.07 2.82 -3.60
CA SER A 78 8.41 2.27 -2.42
C SER A 78 7.75 3.34 -1.55
N ALA A 79 8.32 4.55 -1.46
CA ALA A 79 7.77 5.66 -0.70
C ALA A 79 6.45 6.16 -1.28
N ILE A 80 6.39 6.36 -2.60
CA ILE A 80 5.19 6.82 -3.31
C ILE A 80 4.09 5.77 -3.18
N TYR A 81 4.39 4.49 -3.40
CA TYR A 81 3.39 3.43 -3.25
C TYR A 81 2.92 3.27 -1.80
N ALA A 82 3.79 3.45 -0.80
CA ALA A 82 3.39 3.50 0.61
C ALA A 82 2.42 4.67 0.85
N ALA A 83 2.74 5.87 0.37
CA ALA A 83 1.90 7.06 0.54
C ALA A 83 0.52 6.89 -0.11
N ILE A 84 0.46 6.35 -1.34
CA ILE A 84 -0.80 6.06 -2.04
C ILE A 84 -1.62 5.03 -1.25
N SER A 85 -0.98 3.94 -0.81
CA SER A 85 -1.64 2.89 -0.03
C SER A 85 -2.18 3.45 1.29
N PHE A 86 -1.41 4.30 1.96
CA PHE A 86 -1.82 4.98 3.20
C PHE A 86 -3.01 5.93 2.98
N TYR A 87 -3.01 6.67 1.87
CA TYR A 87 -4.15 7.51 1.52
C TYR A 87 -5.44 6.69 1.37
N PHE A 88 -5.40 5.58 0.62
CA PHE A 88 -6.56 4.71 0.45
C PHE A 88 -6.98 3.99 1.75
N LEU A 89 -6.03 3.72 2.64
CA LEU A 89 -6.31 3.19 3.97
C LEU A 89 -7.15 4.17 4.80
N CYS A 90 -6.78 5.45 4.78
CA CYS A 90 -7.48 6.52 5.50
C CYS A 90 -8.81 6.90 4.82
N ALA A 91 -8.82 7.12 3.51
CA ALA A 91 -9.99 7.54 2.75
C ALA A 91 -11.07 6.43 2.66
N GLY A 92 -10.65 5.17 2.59
CA GLY A 92 -11.55 4.02 2.42
C GLY A 92 -12.08 3.83 0.99
N PRO A 93 -13.10 2.97 0.80
CA PRO A 93 -13.63 2.64 -0.51
C PRO A 93 -14.35 3.83 -1.16
N GLY A 94 -14.00 4.14 -2.41
CA GLY A 94 -14.59 5.24 -3.17
C GLY A 94 -16.01 4.98 -3.69
N ARG A 95 -16.58 5.97 -4.38
CA ARG A 95 -17.95 5.92 -4.95
C ARG A 95 -18.14 4.84 -6.02
N LEU A 96 -17.06 4.33 -6.60
CA LEU A 96 -17.07 3.28 -7.63
C LEU A 96 -16.89 1.87 -7.06
N SER A 97 -16.88 1.71 -5.72
CA SER A 97 -16.76 0.40 -5.09
C SER A 97 -17.94 -0.51 -5.41
N LEU A 98 -17.67 -1.81 -5.60
CA LEU A 98 -18.67 -2.81 -5.95
C LEU A 98 -19.81 -2.89 -4.91
N PHE A 99 -19.46 -2.76 -3.63
CA PHE A 99 -20.40 -2.83 -2.49
C PHE A 99 -20.85 -1.45 -2.02
N ARG A 100 -21.38 -0.64 -2.95
CA ARG A 100 -21.90 0.68 -2.59
C ARG A 100 -23.17 0.57 -1.76
N LYS A 101 -23.15 1.15 -0.55
CA LYS A 101 -24.37 1.37 0.24
C LYS A 101 -25.23 2.40 -0.49
N SER A 102 -26.32 1.96 -1.11
CA SER A 102 -27.32 2.88 -1.68
C SER A 102 -28.03 3.57 -0.52
N ASN A 103 -27.75 4.85 -0.28
CA ASN A 103 -28.53 5.63 0.68
C ASN A 103 -29.92 5.86 0.08
N LYS A 104 -30.97 5.44 0.79
CA LYS A 104 -32.34 5.85 0.46
C LYS A 104 -32.43 7.37 0.61
N ILE A 105 -32.64 8.06 -0.50
CA ILE A 105 -32.93 9.50 -0.50
C ILE A 105 -34.43 9.62 -0.21
N THR A 106 -34.78 9.97 1.03
CA THR A 106 -36.17 10.27 1.38
C THR A 106 -36.46 11.70 0.94
N TYR A 107 -37.21 11.86 -0.15
CA TYR A 107 -37.64 13.17 -0.62
C TYR A 107 -38.82 13.66 0.23
N TYR A 108 -38.67 14.81 0.89
CA TYR A 108 -39.77 15.51 1.53
C TYR A 108 -40.29 16.57 0.56
N PRO A 109 -41.53 16.45 0.04
CA PRO A 109 -42.11 17.50 -0.78
C PRO A 109 -42.27 18.77 0.05
N LYS A 110 -41.94 19.92 -0.54
CA LYS A 110 -42.15 21.22 0.08
C LYS A 110 -43.66 21.44 0.21
N GLY A 111 -44.16 21.58 1.45
CA GLY A 111 -45.58 21.84 1.71
C GLY A 111 -46.06 23.08 0.96
N SER A 112 -47.26 22.98 0.39
CA SER A 112 -47.91 24.05 -0.38
C SER A 112 -48.40 25.20 0.49
#